data_AF-A0AAX1EIF7-F1
#
_entry.id   AF-A0AAX1EIF7-F1
#
_cell.length_a   1.000
_cell.length_b   1.000
_cell.length_c   1.000
_cell.angle_alpha   90.00
_cell.angle_beta   90.00
_cell.angle_gamma   90.00
#
_symmetry.space_group_name_H-M   'P 1'
#
loop_
_entity.id
_entity.type
_entity.pdbx_description
1 polymer ?
#
loop_
_entity_poly.entity_id
_entity_poly.type
_entity_poly.pdbx_seq_one_letter_code
_entity_poly.pdbx_strand_id
1 'polypeptide(L)'
;MVVFMPVNLEKFFARFINEQYWKLIIDQKKWPSNNPLIFDQEDSPGYLESTSLALWGMLATVDDPVTTDYIQGLHDLAYHDRKGGIHFTYTSKGISGLSPESFNEKGFEELIHKIRQGVKLSIIYKKDKDDKNEKSKIFNLDPSKTPQELYQELLGKVAAGEIGWAGLKRSTSVSDAIEVSQNYIDRYKEEIKNAVNTDEKLTAIVRFIQDMHQYHPFADGNGRTFIFLLLNKLLLQNNLSPAAVPVPGRFTGWSTESLVEEVKKGQKAFQDLCTDKSKTLSFMDYLSQTLKIKDEKREKVLAKMNIQSLLQQPHPKSVFSYFDFGDEVVQLARIRDKNTVDMIFEKNPDLLVSPHATDLLATSAYFCNNYMVKKVLDKSTENSSLNHYKSAFVMSYVISGFTFPDFKEIIEHKNLKMSSADIFSLLQEHENVLTTDKDLDENKPLFWQLLVLNYNDALEYLLKKLKTSQLENLISIEVDGINGAQLLSLFHPDLLEYCFSKINETDLQNLLQKPITTSSKKEVEKLKTIDPVKTGKEVLEKYKNKQQTLQGLTQYSLHSANQHVTSKEELNEDALPKREYK
;
A
#
# COMPACT_ATOMS: atom_id res chain seq x y z
N MET A 1 33.52 0.32 5.98
CA MET A 1 32.58 0.37 7.12
C MET A 1 32.61 1.80 7.62
N VAL A 2 31.63 2.63 7.24
CA VAL A 2 31.53 4.01 7.75
C VAL A 2 31.03 3.91 9.17
N VAL A 3 31.86 4.30 10.15
CA VAL A 3 31.45 4.36 11.55
C VAL A 3 30.52 5.55 11.68
N PHE A 4 29.20 5.30 11.75
CA PHE A 4 28.23 6.33 12.10
C PHE A 4 28.47 6.72 13.56
N MET A 5 28.83 7.98 13.80
CA MET A 5 28.79 8.53 15.16
C MET A 5 27.32 8.71 15.55
N PRO A 6 26.90 8.27 16.75
CA PRO A 6 25.51 8.43 17.19
C PRO A 6 25.16 9.92 17.30
N VAL A 7 23.93 10.27 16.93
CA VAL A 7 23.44 11.64 16.97
C VAL A 7 23.44 12.14 18.42
N ASN A 8 24.17 13.22 18.69
CA ASN A 8 24.13 13.89 19.98
C ASN A 8 22.93 14.87 20.02
N LEU A 9 21.80 14.41 20.57
CA LEU A 9 20.57 15.22 20.69
C LEU A 9 20.78 16.48 21.54
N GLU A 10 21.63 16.43 22.58
CA GLU A 10 21.88 17.59 23.45
C GLU A 10 22.50 18.76 22.70
N LYS A 11 23.23 18.50 21.61
CA LYS A 11 23.73 19.56 20.72
C LYS A 11 22.62 20.51 20.25
N PHE A 12 21.43 19.97 20.00
CA PHE A 12 20.29 20.73 19.47
C PHE A 12 19.34 21.19 20.57
N PHE A 13 19.13 20.36 21.60
CA PHE A 13 18.09 20.58 22.59
C PHE A 13 18.59 21.14 23.93
N ALA A 14 19.89 21.35 24.14
CA ALA A 14 20.45 21.82 25.42
C ALA A 14 19.84 23.14 25.92
N ARG A 15 19.34 23.99 25.03
CA ARG A 15 18.70 25.27 25.39
C ARG A 15 17.22 25.34 25.02
N PHE A 16 16.67 24.25 24.48
CA PHE A 16 15.28 24.16 24.09
C PHE A 16 14.38 24.17 25.32
N ILE A 17 13.37 25.05 25.34
CA ILE A 17 12.35 25.10 26.40
C ILE A 17 11.47 23.85 26.29
N ASN A 18 11.65 22.91 27.22
CA ASN A 18 11.03 21.59 27.16
C ASN A 18 9.50 21.66 27.07
N GLU A 19 8.85 22.54 27.82
CA GLU A 19 7.39 22.71 27.86
C GLU A 19 6.81 23.18 26.52
N GLN A 20 7.64 23.68 25.62
CA GLN A 20 7.24 24.13 24.28
C GLN A 20 7.43 23.06 23.20
N TYR A 21 7.73 21.80 23.56
CA TYR A 21 7.91 20.71 22.60
C TYR A 21 6.72 20.50 21.64
N TRP A 22 5.50 20.78 22.10
CA TRP A 22 4.29 20.65 21.30
C TRP A 22 4.35 21.49 20.02
N LYS A 23 5.14 22.56 20.00
CA LYS A 23 5.39 23.41 18.83
C LYS A 23 6.18 22.71 17.72
N LEU A 24 6.87 21.60 18.00
CA LEU A 24 7.51 20.77 16.97
C LEU A 24 6.51 19.84 16.25
N ILE A 25 5.35 19.60 16.87
CA ILE A 25 4.34 18.65 16.41
C ILE A 25 2.99 19.32 16.12
N ILE A 26 2.91 20.65 16.16
CA ILE A 26 1.74 21.46 15.85
C ILE A 26 2.20 22.63 14.99
N ASP A 27 1.45 22.92 13.92
CA ASP A 27 1.81 23.99 12.97
C ASP A 27 1.78 25.38 13.61
N GLN A 28 2.61 26.28 13.08
CA GLN A 28 2.76 27.63 13.65
C GLN A 28 1.49 28.46 13.60
N LYS A 29 0.54 28.18 12.69
CA LYS A 29 -0.71 28.94 12.64
C LYS A 29 -1.54 28.74 13.91
N LYS A 30 -1.37 27.60 14.58
CA LYS A 30 -2.07 27.28 15.84
C LYS A 30 -1.32 27.81 17.07
N TRP A 31 -0.05 28.20 16.97
CA TRP A 31 0.74 28.67 18.12
C TRP A 31 0.17 29.88 18.86
N PRO A 32 -0.45 30.90 18.20
CA PRO A 32 -1.02 32.05 18.89
C PRO A 32 -2.11 31.68 19.90
N SER A 33 -2.77 30.52 19.75
CA SER A 33 -3.72 30.02 20.74
C SER A 33 -3.06 29.62 22.06
N ASN A 34 -1.74 29.38 22.04
CA ASN A 34 -0.94 28.85 23.14
C ASN A 34 -1.57 27.62 23.82
N ASN A 35 -2.27 26.79 23.02
CA ASN A 35 -3.02 25.64 23.49
C ASN A 35 -2.44 24.35 22.89
N PRO A 36 -1.65 23.57 23.66
CA PRO A 36 -1.09 22.31 23.17
C PRO A 36 -2.14 21.23 22.90
N LEU A 37 -3.38 21.38 23.41
CA LEU A 37 -4.50 20.45 23.24
C LEU A 37 -5.47 20.88 22.12
N ILE A 38 -5.08 21.80 21.25
CA ILE A 38 -5.98 22.36 20.24
C ILE A 38 -6.60 21.29 19.33
N PHE A 39 -5.82 20.35 18.82
CA PHE A 39 -6.33 19.26 17.99
C PHE A 39 -7.10 18.21 18.81
N ASP A 40 -6.69 17.97 20.05
CA ASP A 40 -7.42 17.09 20.97
C ASP A 40 -8.85 17.58 21.22
N GLN A 41 -9.03 18.91 21.29
CA GLN A 41 -10.31 19.57 21.54
C GLN A 41 -11.16 19.75 20.27
N GLU A 42 -10.52 19.85 19.10
CA GLU A 42 -11.20 19.96 17.80
C GLU A 42 -11.67 18.57 17.33
N ASP A 43 -10.86 17.89 16.53
CA ASP A 43 -11.26 16.70 15.79
C ASP A 43 -10.28 15.52 15.93
N SER A 44 -9.37 15.55 16.92
CA SER A 44 -8.37 14.51 17.16
C SER A 44 -8.03 14.22 18.65
N PRO A 45 -8.99 13.93 19.57
CA PRO A 45 -8.73 13.60 20.98
C PRO A 45 -7.70 12.49 21.13
N GLY A 46 -6.59 12.74 21.83
CA GLY A 46 -5.42 11.86 21.94
C GLY A 46 -4.25 12.28 21.04
N TYR A 47 -4.41 13.32 20.22
CA TYR A 47 -3.39 13.80 19.28
C TYR A 47 -2.08 14.11 19.98
N LEU A 48 -2.13 14.92 21.06
CA LEU A 48 -0.93 15.33 21.76
C LEU A 48 -0.22 14.11 22.35
N GLU A 49 -0.94 13.20 23.01
CA GLU A 49 -0.33 12.02 23.63
C GLU A 49 0.34 11.11 22.59
N SER A 50 -0.38 10.71 21.54
CA SER A 50 0.12 9.80 20.50
C SER A 50 1.31 10.43 19.75
N THR A 51 1.18 11.67 19.30
CA THR A 51 2.25 12.35 18.55
C THR A 51 3.47 12.64 19.42
N SER A 52 3.30 12.88 20.73
CA SER A 52 4.41 13.02 21.68
C SER A 52 5.13 11.69 21.91
N LEU A 53 4.39 10.59 21.99
CA LEU A 53 4.97 9.25 22.11
C LEU A 53 5.78 8.89 20.86
N ALA A 54 5.27 9.23 19.68
CA ALA A 54 5.98 9.08 18.42
C ALA A 54 7.22 9.98 18.32
N LEU A 55 7.15 11.22 18.81
CA LEU A 55 8.31 12.12 18.92
C LEU A 55 9.39 11.52 19.82
N TRP A 56 9.02 11.01 20.99
CA TRP A 56 9.96 10.32 21.87
C TRP A 56 10.58 9.08 21.21
N GLY A 57 9.76 8.23 20.59
CA GLY A 57 10.23 7.02 19.90
C GLY A 57 11.18 7.33 18.74
N MET A 58 10.87 8.36 17.97
CA MET A 58 11.71 8.87 16.89
C MET A 58 13.06 9.38 17.38
N LEU A 59 13.08 10.13 18.48
CA LEU A 59 14.33 10.63 19.08
C LEU A 59 15.16 9.49 19.69
N ALA A 60 14.52 8.53 20.36
CA ALA A 60 15.18 7.36 20.94
C ALA A 60 15.78 6.41 19.88
N THR A 61 15.25 6.46 18.66
CA THR A 61 15.69 5.66 17.49
C THR A 61 16.22 6.57 16.39
N VAL A 62 16.77 7.74 16.73
CA VAL A 62 17.19 8.74 15.73
C VAL A 62 18.25 8.16 14.81
N ASP A 63 19.14 7.29 15.29
CA ASP A 63 20.20 6.67 14.50
C ASP A 63 19.72 5.51 13.61
N ASP A 64 18.53 4.96 13.86
CA ASP A 64 18.01 3.84 13.09
C ASP A 64 17.79 4.23 11.62
N PRO A 65 18.11 3.32 10.67
CA PRO A 65 17.90 3.58 9.25
C PRO A 65 16.41 3.77 8.93
N VAL A 66 16.12 4.69 8.02
CA VAL A 66 14.76 4.85 7.50
C VAL A 66 14.45 3.71 6.52
N THR A 67 13.41 2.95 6.86
CA THR A 67 12.80 1.87 6.07
C THR A 67 11.29 2.10 6.02
N THR A 68 10.57 1.39 5.15
CA THR A 68 9.10 1.42 5.15
C THR A 68 8.52 1.00 6.49
N ASP A 69 9.17 0.06 7.17
CA ASP A 69 8.71 -0.52 8.43
C ASP A 69 8.89 0.49 9.57
N TYR A 70 10.01 1.22 9.56
CA TYR A 70 10.24 2.34 10.48
C TYR A 70 9.19 3.45 10.30
N ILE A 71 8.90 3.83 9.06
CA ILE A 71 7.91 4.86 8.74
C ILE A 71 6.52 4.43 9.23
N GLN A 72 6.17 3.17 9.04
CA GLN A 72 4.90 2.64 9.50
C GLN A 72 4.85 2.58 11.04
N GLY A 73 5.89 2.12 11.71
CA GLY A 73 6.00 2.17 13.17
C GLY A 73 5.84 3.57 13.75
N LEU A 74 6.47 4.55 13.09
CA LEU A 74 6.33 5.97 13.43
C LEU A 74 4.89 6.47 13.24
N HIS A 75 4.23 6.08 12.14
CA HIS A 75 2.83 6.41 11.86
C HIS A 75 1.90 5.83 12.92
N ASP A 76 2.06 4.55 13.26
CA ASP A 76 1.23 3.84 14.23
C ASP A 76 1.28 4.45 15.63
N LEU A 77 2.42 5.02 16.02
CA LEU A 77 2.54 5.74 17.28
C LEU A 77 1.91 7.13 17.18
N ALA A 78 2.06 7.81 16.03
CA ALA A 78 1.61 9.19 15.83
C ALA A 78 0.11 9.30 15.55
N TYR A 79 -0.53 8.20 15.16
CA TYR A 79 -1.93 8.15 14.81
C TYR A 79 -2.66 7.17 15.72
N HIS A 80 -3.86 7.54 16.14
CA HIS A 80 -4.78 6.67 16.87
C HIS A 80 -6.17 6.85 16.24
N ASP A 81 -6.81 5.74 15.86
CA ASP A 81 -8.16 5.77 15.28
C ASP A 81 -9.22 5.98 16.37
N ARG A 82 -10.21 6.82 16.08
CA ARG A 82 -11.37 7.11 16.93
C ARG A 82 -12.42 5.99 16.96
N LYS A 83 -12.38 5.03 16.04
CA LYS A 83 -13.46 4.04 15.85
C LYS A 83 -12.94 2.62 15.55
N GLY A 84 -12.03 2.15 16.40
CA GLY A 84 -11.66 0.73 16.60
C GLY A 84 -11.89 -0.20 15.41
N GLY A 85 -10.83 -0.44 14.62
CA GLY A 85 -10.79 -1.65 13.80
C GLY A 85 -9.91 -1.62 12.55
N ILE A 86 -9.49 -0.45 12.04
CA ILE A 86 -8.63 -0.43 10.84
C ILE A 86 -7.18 -0.17 11.26
N HIS A 87 -6.41 -1.24 11.27
CA HIS A 87 -4.97 -1.22 11.52
C HIS A 87 -4.23 -0.30 10.53
N PHE A 88 -3.62 0.78 11.03
CA PHE A 88 -2.17 1.05 11.00
C PHE A 88 -1.35 0.61 9.77
N THR A 89 -1.82 0.86 8.55
CA THR A 89 -1.17 0.29 7.36
C THR A 89 -1.21 1.18 6.13
N TYR A 90 -0.30 0.87 5.19
CA TYR A 90 -0.38 1.34 3.83
C TYR A 90 -1.75 0.99 3.22
N THR A 91 -2.37 1.93 2.53
CA THR A 91 -3.70 1.75 1.95
C THR A 91 -3.65 1.77 0.42
N SER A 92 -4.69 1.22 -0.22
CA SER A 92 -4.85 1.29 -1.69
C SER A 92 -5.25 2.69 -2.20
N LYS A 93 -5.85 3.51 -1.32
CA LYS A 93 -6.37 4.84 -1.66
C LYS A 93 -5.83 5.87 -0.68
N GLY A 94 -5.38 7.01 -1.20
CA GLY A 94 -4.87 8.14 -0.41
C GLY A 94 -5.30 9.47 -1.02
N ILE A 95 -5.57 10.47 -0.18
CA ILE A 95 -5.96 11.82 -0.62
C ILE A 95 -5.23 12.86 0.22
N SER A 96 -4.34 13.63 -0.42
CA SER A 96 -3.79 14.85 0.21
C SER A 96 -4.61 16.08 -0.21
N GLY A 97 -4.89 16.97 0.74
CA GLY A 97 -5.65 18.20 0.46
C GLY A 97 -4.82 19.23 -0.33
N LEU A 98 -5.44 19.85 -1.33
CA LEU A 98 -4.88 20.97 -2.10
C LEU A 98 -5.67 22.25 -1.77
N SER A 99 -5.26 22.94 -0.71
CA SER A 99 -5.82 24.27 -0.42
C SER A 99 -5.14 25.36 -1.27
N PRO A 100 -5.74 26.54 -1.46
CA PRO A 100 -5.12 27.62 -2.25
C PRO A 100 -3.72 28.03 -1.77
N GLU A 101 -3.46 27.92 -0.47
CA GLU A 101 -2.16 28.21 0.14
C GLU A 101 -1.16 27.04 0.07
N SER A 102 -1.63 25.84 -0.28
CA SER A 102 -0.85 24.61 -0.40
C SER A 102 -0.07 24.53 -1.71
N PHE A 103 -0.25 25.47 -2.65
CA PHE A 103 0.23 25.33 -4.02
C PHE A 103 0.86 26.61 -4.59
N ASN A 104 1.96 26.47 -5.35
CA ASN A 104 2.52 27.55 -6.18
C ASN A 104 2.84 27.06 -7.60
N GLU A 105 3.02 27.98 -8.55
CA GLU A 105 3.21 27.65 -9.98
C GLU A 105 4.35 26.66 -10.21
N LYS A 106 5.55 26.94 -9.70
CA LYS A 106 6.71 26.03 -9.82
C LYS A 106 6.44 24.65 -9.22
N GLY A 107 5.78 24.58 -8.07
CA GLY A 107 5.39 23.30 -7.47
C GLY A 107 4.39 22.53 -8.34
N PHE A 108 3.64 23.23 -9.19
CA PHE A 108 2.63 22.62 -10.05
C PHE A 108 3.30 22.00 -11.24
N GLU A 109 4.24 22.74 -11.81
CA GLU A 109 5.16 22.21 -12.79
C GLU A 109 5.83 20.93 -12.26
N GLU A 110 6.46 20.97 -11.08
CA GLU A 110 7.10 19.78 -10.48
C GLU A 110 6.13 18.60 -10.35
N LEU A 111 4.91 18.83 -9.84
CA LEU A 111 3.90 17.77 -9.69
C LEU A 111 3.46 17.18 -11.04
N ILE A 112 3.20 18.02 -12.05
CA ILE A 112 2.79 17.56 -13.38
C ILE A 112 3.90 16.74 -14.03
N HIS A 113 5.17 17.12 -13.86
CA HIS A 113 6.29 16.32 -14.34
C HIS A 113 6.33 14.94 -13.68
N LYS A 114 6.14 14.86 -12.35
CA LYS A 114 6.07 13.56 -11.63
C LYS A 114 4.96 12.67 -12.18
N ILE A 115 3.77 13.23 -12.38
CA ILE A 115 2.62 12.48 -12.93
C ILE A 115 2.93 11.98 -14.35
N ARG A 116 3.50 12.83 -15.20
CA ARG A 116 3.90 12.46 -16.58
C ARG A 116 5.02 11.43 -16.64
N GLN A 117 5.87 11.36 -15.60
CA GLN A 117 6.89 10.33 -15.43
C GLN A 117 6.35 9.00 -14.89
N GLY A 118 5.04 8.88 -14.68
CA GLY A 118 4.37 7.63 -14.34
C GLY A 118 3.97 7.49 -12.88
N VAL A 119 4.17 8.51 -12.04
CA VAL A 119 3.65 8.48 -10.66
C VAL A 119 2.12 8.51 -10.70
N LYS A 120 1.48 7.46 -10.16
CA LYS A 120 0.02 7.24 -10.19
C LYS A 120 -0.74 8.19 -9.25
N LEU A 121 -0.79 9.48 -9.61
CA LEU A 121 -1.52 10.53 -8.92
C LEU A 121 -2.47 11.24 -9.85
N SER A 122 -3.59 11.72 -9.31
CA SER A 122 -4.58 12.49 -10.05
C SER A 122 -5.02 13.69 -9.23
N ILE A 123 -5.16 14.84 -9.88
CA ILE A 123 -5.78 16.01 -9.26
C ILE A 123 -7.29 15.81 -9.33
N ILE A 124 -7.94 15.85 -8.17
CA ILE A 124 -9.39 15.75 -8.04
C ILE A 124 -9.94 17.04 -7.43
N TYR A 125 -11.20 17.35 -7.73
CA TYR A 125 -11.87 18.52 -7.19
C TYR A 125 -13.38 18.32 -6.99
N LYS A 126 -13.97 19.17 -6.14
CA LYS A 126 -15.41 19.32 -5.93
C LYS A 126 -15.80 20.78 -6.09
N LYS A 127 -17.03 21.03 -6.53
CA LYS A 127 -17.58 22.38 -6.56
C LYS A 127 -17.93 22.84 -5.14
N ASP A 128 -18.64 22.02 -4.38
CA ASP A 128 -18.97 22.25 -2.99
C ASP A 128 -18.19 21.26 -2.11
N LYS A 129 -17.39 21.79 -1.18
CA LYS A 129 -16.61 20.97 -0.25
C LYS A 129 -17.51 20.32 0.81
N ASP A 130 -18.64 20.95 1.13
CA ASP A 130 -19.53 20.60 2.23
C ASP A 130 -20.64 19.63 1.78
N ASP A 131 -20.85 19.48 0.45
CA ASP A 131 -21.75 18.47 -0.10
C ASP A 131 -21.12 17.06 -0.06
N LYS A 132 -21.59 16.27 0.91
CA LYS A 132 -21.18 14.87 1.10
C LYS A 132 -21.64 13.94 -0.04
N ASN A 133 -22.65 14.33 -0.81
CA ASN A 133 -23.16 13.55 -1.94
C ASN A 133 -22.45 13.88 -3.26
N GLU A 134 -21.77 15.03 -3.35
CA GLU A 134 -21.00 15.38 -4.55
C GLU A 134 -19.79 14.45 -4.70
N LYS A 135 -19.73 13.75 -5.85
CA LYS A 135 -18.56 12.97 -6.25
C LYS A 135 -17.46 13.90 -6.77
N SER A 136 -16.22 13.64 -6.38
CA SER A 136 -15.07 14.38 -6.92
C SER A 136 -14.89 14.12 -8.42
N LYS A 137 -14.57 15.17 -9.17
CA LYS A 137 -14.20 15.13 -10.58
C LYS A 137 -12.68 15.06 -10.72
N ILE A 138 -12.19 14.46 -11.79
CA ILE A 138 -10.76 14.45 -12.12
C ILE A 138 -10.45 15.68 -12.98
N PHE A 139 -9.42 16.44 -12.63
CA PHE A 139 -8.91 17.53 -13.45
C PHE A 139 -8.12 16.95 -14.63
N ASN A 140 -8.51 17.35 -15.85
CA ASN A 140 -7.92 16.80 -17.08
C ASN A 140 -6.50 17.33 -17.29
N LEU A 141 -5.51 16.45 -17.25
CA LEU A 141 -4.11 16.78 -17.50
C LEU A 141 -3.78 16.52 -18.98
N ASP A 142 -4.26 17.41 -19.86
CA ASP A 142 -4.03 17.32 -21.30
C ASP A 142 -2.52 17.24 -21.60
N PRO A 143 -2.04 16.16 -22.26
CA PRO A 143 -0.62 15.98 -22.55
C PRO A 143 -0.08 17.00 -23.55
N SER A 144 -0.95 17.65 -24.35
CA SER A 144 -0.55 18.69 -25.31
C SER A 144 -0.29 20.05 -24.66
N LYS A 145 -0.78 20.28 -23.44
CA LYS A 145 -0.62 21.54 -22.72
C LYS A 145 0.66 21.55 -21.89
N THR A 146 1.28 22.71 -21.77
CA THR A 146 2.35 22.96 -20.79
C THR A 146 1.80 22.94 -19.36
N PRO A 147 2.64 22.61 -18.35
CA PRO A 147 2.20 22.70 -16.97
C PRO A 147 1.71 24.09 -16.55
N GLN A 148 2.26 25.16 -17.12
CA GLN A 148 1.84 26.54 -16.90
C GLN A 148 0.42 26.78 -17.43
N GLU A 149 0.11 26.32 -18.65
CA GLU A 149 -1.26 26.42 -19.19
C GLU A 149 -2.27 25.66 -18.34
N LEU A 150 -1.92 24.45 -17.87
CA LEU A 150 -2.74 23.67 -16.94
C LEU A 150 -2.92 24.37 -15.59
N TYR A 151 -1.88 25.05 -15.09
CA TYR A 151 -1.96 25.83 -13.86
C TYR A 151 -2.94 27.02 -14.00
N GLN A 152 -2.86 27.76 -15.11
CA GLN A 152 -3.79 28.86 -15.38
C GLN A 152 -5.22 28.37 -15.57
N GLU A 153 -5.43 27.21 -16.19
CA GLU A 153 -6.76 26.59 -16.29
C GLU A 153 -7.32 26.23 -14.91
N LEU A 154 -6.50 25.63 -14.04
CA LEU A 154 -6.91 25.31 -12.68
C LEU A 154 -7.30 26.58 -11.90
N LEU A 155 -6.49 27.64 -11.98
CA LEU A 155 -6.77 28.92 -11.34
C LEU A 155 -8.05 29.58 -11.90
N GLY A 156 -8.26 29.51 -13.21
CA GLY A 156 -9.49 30.00 -13.85
C GLY A 156 -10.73 29.30 -13.31
N LYS A 157 -10.68 27.98 -13.09
CA LYS A 157 -11.78 27.22 -12.48
C LYS A 157 -12.03 27.58 -11.02
N VAL A 158 -10.97 27.82 -10.24
CA VAL A 158 -11.09 28.32 -8.87
C VAL A 158 -11.74 29.70 -8.85
N ALA A 159 -11.27 30.62 -9.69
CA ALA A 159 -11.80 31.99 -9.79
C ALA A 159 -13.27 32.02 -10.24
N ALA A 160 -13.68 31.08 -11.11
CA ALA A 160 -15.07 30.91 -11.55
C ALA A 160 -15.98 30.23 -10.51
N GLY A 161 -15.44 29.80 -9.35
CA GLY A 161 -16.20 29.07 -8.33
C GLY A 161 -16.60 27.65 -8.76
N GLU A 162 -15.91 27.06 -9.74
CA GLU A 162 -16.11 25.66 -10.15
C GLU A 162 -15.41 24.68 -9.21
N ILE A 163 -14.44 25.15 -8.43
CA ILE A 163 -13.63 24.38 -7.48
C ILE A 163 -13.72 25.03 -6.11
N GLY A 164 -14.51 24.43 -5.21
CA GLY A 164 -14.55 24.78 -3.79
C GLY A 164 -13.57 23.96 -2.94
N TRP A 165 -13.10 22.82 -3.47
CA TRP A 165 -12.05 22.00 -2.86
C TRP A 165 -11.31 21.21 -3.93
N ALA A 166 -9.99 21.06 -3.74
CA ALA A 166 -9.16 20.19 -4.55
C ALA A 166 -8.32 19.25 -3.67
N GLY A 167 -7.90 18.13 -4.25
CA GLY A 167 -7.04 17.15 -3.60
C GLY A 167 -6.19 16.38 -4.60
N LEU A 168 -5.09 15.83 -4.10
CA LEU A 168 -4.23 14.93 -4.84
C LEU A 168 -4.59 13.50 -4.44
N LYS A 169 -5.14 12.73 -5.37
CA LYS A 169 -5.62 11.36 -5.14
C LYS A 169 -4.62 10.35 -5.69
N ARG A 170 -4.30 9.36 -4.86
CA ARG A 170 -3.67 8.09 -5.26
C ARG A 170 -4.71 6.98 -5.28
N SER A 171 -4.60 6.09 -6.26
CA SER A 171 -5.38 4.86 -6.35
C SER A 171 -4.49 3.75 -6.92
N THR A 172 -3.92 2.93 -6.04
CA THR A 172 -2.95 1.86 -6.38
C THR A 172 -3.20 0.63 -5.50
N SER A 173 -2.50 -0.48 -5.75
CA SER A 173 -2.45 -1.58 -4.77
C SER A 173 -1.65 -1.15 -3.53
N VAL A 174 -1.74 -1.92 -2.44
CA VAL A 174 -0.91 -1.73 -1.24
C VAL A 174 0.56 -2.04 -1.57
N SER A 175 0.82 -3.09 -2.37
CA SER A 175 2.15 -3.42 -2.90
C SER A 175 2.79 -2.25 -3.64
N ASP A 176 2.09 -1.67 -4.61
CA ASP A 176 2.54 -0.48 -5.35
C ASP A 176 2.83 0.69 -4.38
N ALA A 177 2.03 0.81 -3.31
CA ALA A 177 2.21 1.88 -2.34
C ALA A 177 3.52 1.72 -1.54
N ILE A 178 3.82 0.49 -1.15
CA ILE A 178 5.05 0.10 -0.46
C ILE A 178 6.26 0.25 -1.39
N GLU A 179 6.17 -0.25 -2.63
CA GLU A 179 7.25 -0.21 -3.61
C GLU A 179 7.64 1.24 -3.96
N VAL A 180 6.66 2.10 -4.26
CA VAL A 180 6.93 3.51 -4.55
C VAL A 180 7.55 4.22 -3.33
N SER A 181 7.10 3.89 -2.11
CA SER A 181 7.68 4.46 -0.89
C SER A 181 9.11 3.99 -0.68
N GLN A 182 9.41 2.73 -0.98
CA GLN A 182 10.77 2.18 -0.96
C GLN A 182 11.66 2.88 -2.00
N ASN A 183 11.17 3.10 -3.22
CA ASN A 183 11.89 3.85 -4.25
C ASN A 183 12.20 5.30 -3.82
N TYR A 184 11.27 5.96 -3.12
CA TYR A 184 11.52 7.28 -2.55
C TYR A 184 12.58 7.26 -1.45
N ILE A 185 12.58 6.24 -0.60
CA ILE A 185 13.62 6.03 0.43
C ILE A 185 14.98 5.81 -0.22
N ASP A 186 15.06 4.99 -1.27
CA ASP A 186 16.33 4.66 -1.92
C ASP A 186 16.92 5.85 -2.66
N ARG A 187 16.07 6.62 -3.38
CA ARG A 187 16.49 7.89 -3.96
C ARG A 187 16.96 8.88 -2.90
N TYR A 188 16.25 9.00 -1.77
CA TYR A 188 16.70 9.83 -0.65
C TYR A 188 18.08 9.41 -0.14
N LYS A 189 18.32 8.11 0.08
CA LYS A 189 19.61 7.58 0.54
C LYS A 189 20.74 7.89 -0.43
N GLU A 190 20.48 7.84 -1.73
CA GLU A 190 21.44 8.22 -2.75
C GLU A 190 21.71 9.74 -2.73
N GLU A 191 20.67 10.55 -2.79
CA GLU A 191 20.76 12.02 -2.81
C GLU A 191 21.47 12.55 -1.57
N ILE A 192 21.10 12.07 -0.36
CA ILE A 192 21.69 12.55 0.90
C ILE A 192 23.16 12.14 1.06
N LYS A 193 23.54 10.98 0.52
CA LYS A 193 24.92 10.51 0.52
C LYS A 193 25.80 11.36 -0.40
N ASN A 194 25.25 11.81 -1.51
CA ASN A 194 25.96 12.62 -2.52
C ASN A 194 25.94 14.12 -2.19
N ALA A 195 25.05 14.58 -1.30
CA ALA A 195 24.94 15.96 -0.88
C ALA A 195 26.18 16.43 -0.10
N VAL A 196 26.84 17.47 -0.60
CA VAL A 196 28.08 18.03 -0.07
C VAL A 196 27.79 19.16 0.92
N ASN A 197 26.81 20.01 0.62
CA ASN A 197 26.49 21.19 1.42
C ASN A 197 25.12 21.10 2.12
N THR A 198 24.85 22.03 3.02
CA THR A 198 23.61 22.07 3.81
C THR A 198 22.37 22.18 2.93
N ASP A 199 22.40 23.00 1.87
CA ASP A 199 21.24 23.21 1.00
C ASP A 199 20.92 21.96 0.19
N GLU A 200 21.92 21.26 -0.35
CA GLU A 200 21.74 19.98 -1.04
C GLU A 200 21.14 18.91 -0.10
N LYS A 201 21.59 18.87 1.16
CA LYS A 201 21.01 17.96 2.17
C LYS A 201 19.55 18.31 2.47
N LEU A 202 19.25 19.61 2.64
CA LEU A 202 17.88 20.06 2.85
C LEU A 202 17.00 19.73 1.64
N THR A 203 17.49 19.91 0.41
CA THR A 203 16.76 19.54 -0.81
C THR A 203 16.43 18.06 -0.85
N ALA A 204 17.40 17.18 -0.58
CA ALA A 204 17.19 15.73 -0.56
C ALA A 204 16.13 15.32 0.49
N ILE A 205 16.23 15.87 1.70
CA ILE A 205 15.28 15.62 2.78
C ILE A 205 13.88 16.13 2.41
N VAL A 206 13.77 17.39 1.98
CA VAL A 206 12.49 18.04 1.65
C VAL A 206 11.78 17.34 0.50
N ARG A 207 12.50 16.98 -0.55
CA ARG A 207 11.94 16.24 -1.69
C ARG A 207 11.36 14.91 -1.26
N PHE A 208 12.08 14.16 -0.42
CA PHE A 208 11.59 12.90 0.13
C PHE A 208 10.33 13.07 0.98
N ILE A 209 10.32 14.04 1.90
CA ILE A 209 9.15 14.33 2.74
C ILE A 209 7.95 14.77 1.89
N GLN A 210 8.17 15.62 0.89
CA GLN A 210 7.13 16.03 -0.05
C GLN A 210 6.57 14.82 -0.82
N ASP A 211 7.41 13.96 -1.36
CA ASP A 211 6.97 12.82 -2.17
C ASP A 211 6.13 11.84 -1.36
N MET A 212 6.53 11.55 -0.12
CA MET A 212 5.73 10.74 0.80
C MET A 212 4.40 11.41 1.15
N HIS A 213 4.40 12.72 1.41
CA HIS A 213 3.18 13.45 1.76
C HIS A 213 2.19 13.58 0.58
N GLN A 214 2.71 13.80 -0.63
CA GLN A 214 1.94 13.83 -1.89
C GLN A 214 1.34 12.47 -2.22
N TYR A 215 2.14 11.41 -2.07
CA TYR A 215 1.72 10.04 -2.39
C TYR A 215 0.68 9.49 -1.40
N HIS A 216 0.69 10.00 -0.16
CA HIS A 216 -0.33 9.73 0.84
C HIS A 216 -0.55 8.22 1.07
N PRO A 217 0.49 7.48 1.51
CA PRO A 217 0.43 6.03 1.66
C PRO A 217 -0.52 5.57 2.77
N PHE A 218 -0.79 6.40 3.79
CA PHE A 218 -1.69 6.06 4.88
C PHE A 218 -3.07 6.70 4.69
N ALA A 219 -4.11 6.14 5.32
CA ALA A 219 -5.47 6.69 5.27
C ALA A 219 -5.56 8.13 5.81
N ASP A 220 -4.80 8.40 6.88
CA ASP A 220 -4.72 9.67 7.59
C ASP A 220 -3.38 9.72 8.35
N GLY A 221 -3.05 10.79 9.07
CA GLY A 221 -1.82 10.89 9.86
C GLY A 221 -0.55 11.18 9.06
N ASN A 222 -0.65 11.29 7.73
CA ASN A 222 0.50 11.53 6.84
C ASN A 222 1.26 12.82 7.19
N GLY A 223 0.56 13.91 7.53
CA GLY A 223 1.21 15.18 7.94
C GLY A 223 2.03 15.03 9.23
N ARG A 224 1.45 14.38 10.26
CA ARG A 224 2.14 14.08 11.53
C ARG A 224 3.40 13.25 11.29
N THR A 225 3.24 12.18 10.52
CA THR A 225 4.30 11.21 10.25
C THR A 225 5.43 11.83 9.45
N PHE A 226 5.13 12.45 8.30
CA PHE A 226 6.17 12.92 7.38
C PHE A 226 6.71 14.29 7.73
N ILE A 227 5.83 15.27 7.98
CA ILE A 227 6.22 16.67 8.07
C ILE A 227 6.71 17.04 9.47
N PHE A 228 6.06 16.56 10.53
CA PHE A 228 6.47 16.88 11.90
C PHE A 228 7.54 15.93 12.42
N LEU A 229 7.38 14.62 12.20
CA LEU A 229 8.24 13.62 12.82
C LEU A 229 9.41 13.21 11.92
N LEU A 230 9.14 12.62 10.75
CA LEU A 230 10.19 12.08 9.88
C LEU A 230 11.14 13.16 9.37
N LEU A 231 10.63 14.35 8.99
CA LEU A 231 11.46 15.50 8.64
C LEU A 231 12.51 15.80 9.74
N ASN A 232 12.05 15.92 11.00
CA ASN A 232 12.94 16.24 12.12
C ASN A 232 13.94 15.12 12.42
N LYS A 233 13.55 13.84 12.28
CA LYS A 233 14.49 12.71 12.32
C LYS A 233 15.62 12.90 11.31
N LEU A 234 15.27 13.14 10.04
CA LEU A 234 16.24 13.23 8.95
C LEU A 234 17.15 14.45 9.09
N LEU A 235 16.62 15.56 9.58
CA LEU A 235 17.43 16.74 9.94
C LEU A 235 18.46 16.37 11.01
N LEU A 236 18.03 15.75 12.11
CA LEU A 236 18.90 15.35 13.21
C LEU A 236 19.97 14.32 12.78
N GLN A 237 19.60 13.30 12.02
CA GLN A 237 20.52 12.29 11.45
C GLN A 237 21.62 12.92 10.59
N ASN A 238 21.31 14.04 9.93
CA ASN A 238 22.26 14.76 9.08
C ASN A 238 22.92 15.94 9.80
N ASN A 239 22.84 15.99 11.13
CA ASN A 239 23.43 17.01 11.99
C ASN A 239 22.92 18.45 11.67
N LEU A 240 21.67 18.55 11.23
CA LEU A 240 20.96 19.80 10.93
C LEU A 240 20.00 20.15 12.07
N SER A 241 19.71 21.45 12.23
CA SER A 241 18.75 21.94 13.22
C SER A 241 17.36 21.34 12.97
N PRO A 242 16.63 20.92 14.02
CA PRO A 242 15.19 20.67 13.93
C PRO A 242 14.44 21.88 13.35
N ALA A 243 13.28 21.61 12.78
CA ALA A 243 12.38 22.59 12.17
C ALA A 243 10.98 22.52 12.77
N ALA A 244 10.53 23.64 13.32
CA ALA A 244 9.14 23.89 13.67
C ALA A 244 8.39 24.41 12.43
N VAL A 245 7.83 23.51 11.61
CA VAL A 245 7.30 23.86 10.28
C VAL A 245 6.15 24.89 10.36
N PRO A 246 6.22 26.02 9.63
CA PRO A 246 5.18 27.05 9.72
C PRO A 246 3.83 26.62 9.18
N VAL A 247 3.78 26.13 7.93
CA VAL A 247 2.53 25.70 7.29
C VAL A 247 2.72 24.33 6.63
N PRO A 248 2.35 23.21 7.31
CA PRO A 248 2.60 21.86 6.79
C PRO A 248 1.87 21.59 5.48
N GLY A 249 0.68 22.19 5.27
CA GLY A 249 -0.10 22.01 4.03
C GLY A 249 0.62 22.45 2.75
N ARG A 250 1.73 23.21 2.84
CA ARG A 250 2.56 23.60 1.69
C ARG A 250 3.31 22.42 1.07
N PHE A 251 3.59 21.37 1.85
CA PHE A 251 4.29 20.17 1.35
C PHE A 251 3.50 19.44 0.26
N THR A 252 2.19 19.70 0.12
CA THR A 252 1.42 19.10 -0.97
C THR A 252 1.77 19.67 -2.35
N GLY A 253 2.18 20.94 -2.45
CA GLY A 253 2.14 21.64 -3.74
C GLY A 253 3.07 22.83 -3.95
N TRP A 254 3.91 23.15 -2.98
CA TRP A 254 5.00 24.09 -3.21
C TRP A 254 6.17 23.40 -3.91
N SER A 255 6.93 24.15 -4.69
CA SER A 255 8.20 23.64 -5.25
C SER A 255 9.16 23.21 -4.14
N THR A 256 10.02 22.25 -4.47
CA THR A 256 11.07 21.76 -3.57
C THR A 256 11.92 22.92 -3.05
N GLU A 257 12.29 23.88 -3.91
CA GLU A 257 13.03 25.10 -3.55
C GLU A 257 12.28 25.93 -2.49
N SER A 258 10.99 26.19 -2.70
CA SER A 258 10.17 26.96 -1.76
C SER A 258 10.01 26.24 -0.42
N LEU A 259 9.96 24.91 -0.43
CA LEU A 259 9.87 24.09 0.78
C LEU A 259 11.19 24.04 1.55
N VAL A 260 12.35 24.11 0.90
CA VAL A 260 13.64 24.28 1.59
C VAL A 260 13.64 25.58 2.39
N GLU A 261 13.17 26.67 1.81
CA GLU A 261 13.03 27.95 2.52
C GLU A 261 11.99 27.90 3.64
N GLU A 262 10.90 27.15 3.46
CA GLU A 262 9.91 26.88 4.51
C GLU A 262 10.53 26.12 5.69
N VAL A 263 11.37 25.13 5.43
CA VAL A 263 12.11 24.39 6.47
C VAL A 263 13.13 25.28 7.16
N LYS A 264 13.88 26.13 6.45
CA LYS A 264 14.81 27.11 7.05
C LYS A 264 14.09 28.08 7.99
N LYS A 265 12.91 28.57 7.61
CA LYS A 265 12.04 29.37 8.51
C LYS A 265 11.64 28.58 9.75
N GLY A 266 11.29 27.31 9.59
CA GLY A 266 11.00 26.43 10.72
C GLY A 266 12.21 26.17 11.62
N GLN A 267 13.42 26.06 11.06
CA GLN A 267 14.66 25.94 11.81
C GLN A 267 14.95 27.21 12.62
N LYS A 268 14.72 28.38 12.02
CA LYS A 268 14.83 29.65 12.74
C LYS A 268 13.84 29.74 13.89
N ALA A 269 12.58 29.35 13.66
CA ALA A 269 11.57 29.31 14.71
C ALA A 269 11.96 28.34 15.84
N PHE A 270 12.51 27.16 15.54
CA PHE A 270 13.04 26.25 16.56
C PHE A 270 14.19 26.88 17.36
N GLN A 271 15.12 27.57 16.71
CA GLN A 271 16.22 28.27 17.40
C GLN A 271 15.70 29.36 18.35
N ASP A 272 14.59 30.03 18.00
CA ASP A 272 13.96 31.02 18.88
C ASP A 272 13.32 30.38 20.12
N LEU A 273 13.01 29.08 20.07
CA LEU A 273 12.60 28.27 21.24
C LEU A 273 13.80 27.83 22.10
N CYS A 274 15.03 27.98 21.60
CA CYS A 274 16.27 27.55 22.26
C CYS A 274 16.90 28.65 23.14
N THR A 275 16.11 29.17 24.08
CA THR A 275 16.52 30.32 24.91
C THR A 275 16.85 29.97 26.36
N ASP A 276 16.45 28.80 26.85
CA ASP A 276 16.62 28.39 28.25
C ASP A 276 18.09 28.13 28.57
N LYS A 277 18.68 28.97 29.43
CA LYS A 277 20.06 28.82 29.92
C LYS A 277 20.14 28.09 31.25
N SER A 278 19.00 27.89 31.90
CA SER A 278 18.84 27.28 33.22
C SER A 278 18.36 25.84 33.15
N LYS A 279 18.25 25.26 31.95
CA LYS A 279 17.77 23.90 31.73
C LYS A 279 18.60 22.90 32.53
N THR A 280 17.94 22.20 33.45
CA THR A 280 18.54 21.15 34.30
C THR A 280 18.17 19.74 33.84
N LEU A 281 17.06 19.59 33.12
CA LEU A 281 16.55 18.31 32.63
C LEU A 281 16.71 18.22 31.11
N SER A 282 17.34 17.14 30.64
CA SER A 282 17.47 16.88 29.20
C SER A 282 16.09 16.81 28.53
N PHE A 283 16.03 17.07 27.22
CA PHE A 283 14.74 17.01 26.53
C PHE A 283 14.14 15.59 26.52
N MET A 284 14.99 14.59 26.35
CA MET A 284 14.57 13.18 26.40
C MET A 284 14.06 12.77 27.78
N ASP A 285 14.72 13.21 28.85
CA ASP A 285 14.26 12.91 30.21
C ASP A 285 12.93 13.62 30.51
N TYR A 286 12.76 14.87 30.05
CA TYR A 286 11.49 15.59 30.19
C TYR A 286 10.34 14.87 29.50
N LEU A 287 10.51 14.43 28.25
CA LEU A 287 9.49 13.67 27.53
C LEU A 287 9.20 12.34 28.23
N SER A 288 10.26 11.64 28.69
CA SER A 288 10.11 10.37 29.41
C SER A 288 9.30 10.53 30.70
N GLN A 289 9.55 11.59 31.47
CA GLN A 289 8.78 11.91 32.68
C GLN A 289 7.34 12.30 32.34
N THR A 290 7.15 13.18 31.36
CA THR A 290 5.84 13.70 30.93
C THR A 290 4.92 12.57 30.45
N LEU A 291 5.47 11.65 29.64
CA LEU A 291 4.74 10.52 29.05
C LEU A 291 4.75 9.27 29.94
N LYS A 292 5.34 9.36 31.14
CA LYS A 292 5.49 8.27 32.12
C LYS A 292 6.11 7.01 31.50
N ILE A 293 7.17 7.20 30.71
CA ILE A 293 7.86 6.11 30.00
C ILE A 293 8.75 5.37 31.00
N LYS A 294 8.32 4.15 31.33
CA LYS A 294 9.08 3.15 32.11
C LYS A 294 9.61 2.07 31.18
N ASP A 295 10.44 1.15 31.68
CA ASP A 295 11.11 0.12 30.88
C ASP A 295 10.16 -0.65 29.96
N GLU A 296 9.02 -1.13 30.46
CA GLU A 296 8.03 -1.83 29.63
C GLU A 296 7.50 -0.96 28.48
N LYS A 297 6.97 0.24 28.79
CA LYS A 297 6.44 1.16 27.77
C LYS A 297 7.50 1.57 26.76
N ARG A 298 8.74 1.79 27.23
CA ARG A 298 9.91 2.07 26.39
C ARG A 298 10.14 0.95 25.39
N GLU A 299 10.22 -0.29 25.85
CA GLU A 299 10.43 -1.45 24.99
C GLU A 299 9.31 -1.61 23.97
N LYS A 300 8.03 -1.47 24.37
CA LYS A 300 6.89 -1.53 23.43
C LYS A 300 6.97 -0.47 22.33
N VAL A 301 7.34 0.77 22.68
CA VAL A 301 7.51 1.86 21.71
C VAL A 301 8.67 1.59 20.75
N LEU A 302 9.83 1.18 21.27
CA LEU A 302 10.98 0.86 20.44
C LEU A 302 10.70 -0.33 19.52
N ALA A 303 9.92 -1.31 20.00
CA ALA A 303 9.50 -2.48 19.23
C ALA A 303 8.57 -2.06 18.09
N LYS A 304 7.60 -1.18 18.35
CA LYS A 304 6.70 -0.65 17.32
C LYS A 304 7.45 0.20 16.29
N MET A 305 8.48 0.95 16.70
CA MET A 305 9.34 1.72 15.79
C MET A 305 10.22 0.84 14.89
N ASN A 306 10.93 -0.12 15.49
CA ASN A 306 11.89 -0.96 14.78
C ASN A 306 12.15 -2.27 15.53
N ILE A 307 11.21 -3.21 15.43
CA ILE A 307 11.32 -4.53 16.07
C ILE A 307 12.58 -5.28 15.64
N GLN A 308 13.03 -5.12 14.40
CA GLN A 308 14.24 -5.77 13.90
C GLN A 308 15.48 -5.33 14.71
N SER A 309 15.64 -4.03 14.96
CA SER A 309 16.74 -3.49 15.76
C SER A 309 16.74 -4.06 17.19
N LEU A 310 15.57 -4.17 17.82
CA LEU A 310 15.45 -4.75 19.16
C LEU A 310 15.80 -6.24 19.18
N LEU A 311 15.32 -7.00 18.20
CA LEU A 311 15.54 -8.44 18.14
C LEU A 311 17.01 -8.81 17.85
N GLN A 312 17.80 -7.88 17.31
CA GLN A 312 19.23 -8.05 17.07
C GLN A 312 20.12 -7.78 18.31
N GLN A 313 19.54 -7.35 19.43
CA GLN A 313 20.30 -7.13 20.66
C GLN A 313 20.82 -8.45 21.26
N PRO A 314 21.88 -8.44 22.10
CA PRO A 314 22.50 -9.67 22.64
C PRO A 314 21.56 -10.61 23.40
N HIS A 315 20.51 -10.06 24.02
CA HIS A 315 19.53 -10.81 24.81
C HIS A 315 18.11 -10.35 24.46
N PRO A 316 17.62 -10.66 23.25
CA PRO A 316 16.31 -10.19 22.83
C PRO A 316 15.23 -10.97 23.58
N LYS A 317 14.22 -10.29 24.11
CA LYS A 317 13.03 -10.97 24.61
C LYS A 317 12.26 -11.57 23.43
N SER A 318 11.30 -12.44 23.72
CA SER A 318 10.39 -12.90 22.68
C SER A 318 9.59 -11.72 22.12
N VAL A 319 9.30 -11.73 20.82
CA VAL A 319 8.49 -10.71 20.14
C VAL A 319 7.15 -10.47 20.83
N PHE A 320 6.53 -11.54 21.36
CA PHE A 320 5.26 -11.51 22.08
C PHE A 320 5.33 -10.73 23.39
N SER A 321 6.52 -10.59 23.99
CA SER A 321 6.65 -9.81 25.21
C SER A 321 6.51 -8.31 24.99
N TYR A 322 6.58 -7.85 23.74
CA TYR A 322 6.55 -6.43 23.39
C TYR A 322 5.17 -5.92 22.97
N PHE A 323 4.21 -6.80 22.68
CA PHE A 323 2.93 -6.41 22.10
C PHE A 323 1.77 -7.08 22.82
N ASP A 324 0.64 -6.39 22.86
CA ASP A 324 -0.61 -6.96 23.36
C ASP A 324 -1.25 -7.81 22.25
N PHE A 325 -2.16 -8.72 22.63
CA PHE A 325 -2.85 -9.62 21.71
C PHE A 325 -3.52 -8.83 20.56
N GLY A 326 -3.20 -9.19 19.31
CA GLY A 326 -3.65 -8.50 18.09
C GLY A 326 -2.65 -7.51 17.48
N ASP A 327 -1.89 -6.76 18.29
CA ASP A 327 -0.81 -5.89 17.78
C ASP A 327 0.39 -6.72 17.29
N GLU A 328 0.66 -7.84 17.97
CA GLU A 328 1.77 -8.75 17.68
C GLU A 328 1.79 -9.27 16.23
N VAL A 329 0.63 -9.65 15.70
CA VAL A 329 0.48 -10.21 14.34
C VAL A 329 0.86 -9.16 13.31
N VAL A 330 0.35 -7.93 13.48
CA VAL A 330 0.62 -6.81 12.58
C VAL A 330 2.11 -6.44 12.59
N GLN A 331 2.74 -6.42 13.77
CA GLN A 331 4.16 -6.07 13.89
C GLN A 331 5.06 -7.17 13.30
N LEU A 332 4.74 -8.45 13.54
CA LEU A 332 5.45 -9.58 12.95
C LEU A 332 5.35 -9.58 11.43
N ALA A 333 4.15 -9.41 10.90
CA ALA A 333 3.85 -9.46 9.48
C ALA A 333 4.64 -8.42 8.66
N ARG A 334 5.13 -7.34 9.28
CA ARG A 334 5.95 -6.31 8.65
C ARG A 334 7.44 -6.66 8.53
N ILE A 335 7.95 -7.62 9.32
CA ILE A 335 9.39 -7.91 9.37
C ILE A 335 9.85 -8.55 8.04
N ARG A 336 10.55 -7.79 7.21
CA ARG A 336 11.01 -8.27 5.89
C ARG A 336 12.40 -8.90 5.89
N ASP A 337 13.20 -8.67 6.94
CA ASP A 337 14.55 -9.23 7.05
C ASP A 337 14.50 -10.74 7.29
N LYS A 338 15.03 -11.51 6.33
CA LYS A 338 14.95 -12.98 6.35
C LYS A 338 15.56 -13.60 7.60
N ASN A 339 16.71 -13.10 8.03
CA ASN A 339 17.42 -13.63 9.19
C ASN A 339 16.62 -13.41 10.48
N THR A 340 15.99 -12.23 10.59
CA THR A 340 15.13 -11.88 11.72
C THR A 340 13.88 -12.77 11.73
N VAL A 341 13.24 -12.98 10.58
CA VAL A 341 12.10 -13.90 10.45
C VAL A 341 12.49 -15.32 10.85
N ASP A 342 13.61 -15.84 10.34
CA ASP A 342 14.09 -17.20 10.66
C ASP A 342 14.34 -17.38 12.15
N MET A 343 15.06 -16.44 12.77
CA MET A 343 15.31 -16.45 14.20
C MET A 343 14.01 -16.43 15.02
N ILE A 344 13.00 -15.66 14.60
CA ILE A 344 11.71 -15.60 15.32
C ILE A 344 11.05 -16.97 15.32
N PHE A 345 10.97 -17.65 14.17
CA PHE A 345 10.36 -18.97 14.08
C PHE A 345 11.16 -20.06 14.80
N GLU A 346 12.49 -19.97 14.79
CA GLU A 346 13.35 -20.89 15.57
C GLU A 346 13.10 -20.75 17.08
N LYS A 347 12.93 -19.52 17.57
CA LYS A 347 12.72 -19.24 19.00
C LYS A 347 11.28 -19.43 19.47
N ASN A 348 10.32 -19.37 18.55
CA ASN A 348 8.89 -19.39 18.87
C ASN A 348 8.17 -20.38 17.93
N PRO A 349 8.43 -21.70 18.06
CA PRO A 349 7.79 -22.70 17.20
C PRO A 349 6.25 -22.67 17.31
N ASP A 350 5.72 -22.22 18.45
CA ASP A 350 4.28 -22.12 18.71
C ASP A 350 3.56 -21.03 17.89
N LEU A 351 4.29 -20.06 17.29
CA LEU A 351 3.73 -19.08 16.33
C LEU A 351 2.98 -19.75 15.17
N LEU A 352 3.34 -21.00 14.89
CA LEU A 352 2.87 -21.80 13.77
C LEU A 352 1.67 -22.67 14.15
N VAL A 353 1.17 -22.54 15.38
CA VAL A 353 0.01 -23.25 15.89
C VAL A 353 -1.21 -22.32 15.89
N SER A 354 -2.35 -22.85 15.45
CA SER A 354 -3.63 -22.13 15.38
C SER A 354 -4.07 -21.63 16.76
N PRO A 355 -4.59 -20.38 16.89
CA PRO A 355 -5.10 -19.47 15.84
C PRO A 355 -4.12 -18.41 15.28
N HIS A 356 -2.96 -18.18 15.91
CA HIS A 356 -2.05 -17.07 15.54
C HIS A 356 -1.50 -17.15 14.12
N ALA A 357 -1.26 -18.35 13.61
CA ALA A 357 -0.72 -18.54 12.28
C ALA A 357 -1.69 -18.09 11.17
N THR A 358 -3.00 -18.21 11.36
CA THR A 358 -4.00 -17.80 10.35
C THR A 358 -3.98 -16.29 10.17
N ASP A 359 -4.03 -15.55 11.28
CA ASP A 359 -3.98 -14.09 11.27
C ASP A 359 -2.63 -13.60 10.74
N LEU A 360 -1.53 -14.27 11.11
CA LEU A 360 -0.20 -13.95 10.61
C LEU A 360 -0.06 -14.19 9.12
N LEU A 361 -0.59 -15.27 8.57
CA LEU A 361 -0.55 -15.51 7.12
C LEU A 361 -1.32 -14.42 6.37
N ALA A 362 -2.57 -14.17 6.78
CA ALA A 362 -3.43 -13.18 6.15
C ALA A 362 -2.81 -11.78 6.22
N THR A 363 -2.31 -11.39 7.39
CA THR A 363 -1.69 -10.08 7.60
C THR A 363 -0.36 -9.94 6.86
N SER A 364 0.48 -10.98 6.84
CA SER A 364 1.77 -10.97 6.11
C SER A 364 1.57 -10.84 4.62
N ALA A 365 0.57 -11.52 4.09
CA ALA A 365 0.25 -11.44 2.69
C ALA A 365 -0.43 -10.09 2.35
N TYR A 366 -1.25 -9.51 3.24
CA TYR A 366 -1.69 -8.11 3.13
C TYR A 366 -0.52 -7.12 3.00
N PHE A 367 0.57 -7.34 3.75
CA PHE A 367 1.80 -6.53 3.68
C PHE A 367 2.76 -6.88 2.54
N CYS A 368 2.41 -7.83 1.66
CA CYS A 368 3.30 -8.34 0.62
C CYS A 368 4.64 -8.89 1.18
N ASN A 369 4.60 -9.50 2.37
CA ASN A 369 5.77 -10.13 2.98
C ASN A 369 5.89 -11.59 2.54
N ASN A 370 6.32 -11.79 1.29
CA ASN A 370 6.39 -13.11 0.64
C ASN A 370 7.22 -14.11 1.45
N TYR A 371 8.28 -13.64 2.12
CA TYR A 371 9.14 -14.51 2.92
C TYR A 371 8.41 -15.05 4.15
N MET A 372 7.75 -14.16 4.90
CA MET A 372 6.94 -14.55 6.06
C MET A 372 5.81 -15.51 5.65
N VAL A 373 5.14 -15.22 4.54
CA VAL A 373 4.11 -16.10 3.96
C VAL A 373 4.65 -17.49 3.66
N LYS A 374 5.77 -17.59 2.94
CA LYS A 374 6.43 -18.88 2.65
C LYS A 374 6.78 -19.61 3.96
N LYS A 375 7.32 -18.90 4.96
CA LYS A 375 7.69 -19.50 6.25
C LYS A 375 6.52 -20.06 7.04
N VAL A 376 5.40 -19.32 7.09
CA VAL A 376 4.17 -19.80 7.75
C VAL A 376 3.61 -21.03 7.02
N LEU A 377 3.63 -21.03 5.68
CA LEU A 377 3.17 -22.17 4.86
C LEU A 377 4.07 -23.41 4.97
N ASP A 378 5.39 -23.24 5.01
CA ASP A 378 6.36 -24.35 5.10
C ASP A 378 6.25 -25.13 6.41
N LYS A 379 5.74 -24.50 7.47
CA LYS A 379 5.62 -25.08 8.80
C LYS A 379 4.22 -25.59 9.13
N SER A 380 3.18 -25.10 8.43
CA SER A 380 1.80 -25.55 8.62
C SER A 380 1.51 -26.91 7.98
N THR A 381 2.37 -27.43 7.10
CA THR A 381 2.24 -28.78 6.50
C THR A 381 2.35 -29.93 7.50
N GLU A 382 2.76 -29.66 8.74
CA GLU A 382 2.80 -30.64 9.84
C GLU A 382 1.46 -30.74 10.61
N ASN A 383 0.49 -29.85 10.36
CA ASN A 383 -0.82 -29.80 11.02
C ASN A 383 -1.98 -29.78 10.02
N SER A 384 -3.04 -30.55 10.28
CA SER A 384 -4.17 -30.80 9.36
C SER A 384 -5.14 -29.62 9.12
N SER A 385 -4.74 -28.37 9.42
CA SER A 385 -5.58 -27.16 9.35
C SER A 385 -5.46 -26.37 8.04
N LEU A 386 -4.86 -26.96 6.99
CA LEU A 386 -4.51 -26.35 5.70
C LEU A 386 -5.63 -25.60 4.94
N ASN A 387 -6.91 -25.85 5.21
CA ASN A 387 -8.00 -25.17 4.49
C ASN A 387 -8.10 -23.67 4.83
N HIS A 388 -7.97 -23.28 6.10
CA HIS A 388 -8.07 -21.88 6.53
C HIS A 388 -6.92 -21.00 5.98
N TYR A 389 -5.77 -21.60 5.65
CA TYR A 389 -4.59 -20.89 5.15
C TYR A 389 -4.65 -20.61 3.63
N LYS A 390 -5.29 -21.49 2.85
CA LYS A 390 -5.38 -21.35 1.38
C LYS A 390 -6.17 -20.11 0.98
N SER A 391 -7.31 -19.89 1.63
CA SER A 391 -8.23 -18.78 1.32
C SER A 391 -7.72 -17.45 1.82
N ALA A 392 -7.11 -17.43 3.00
CA ALA A 392 -6.37 -16.27 3.50
C ALA A 392 -5.25 -15.85 2.52
N PHE A 393 -4.47 -16.80 2.00
CA PHE A 393 -3.41 -16.50 1.01
C PHE A 393 -3.98 -15.94 -0.30
N VAL A 394 -5.00 -16.59 -0.89
CA VAL A 394 -5.58 -16.12 -2.15
C VAL A 394 -6.26 -14.77 -1.97
N MET A 395 -7.00 -14.55 -0.89
CA MET A 395 -7.57 -13.23 -0.60
C MET A 395 -6.51 -12.17 -0.37
N SER A 396 -5.39 -12.54 0.25
CA SER A 396 -4.30 -11.60 0.41
C SER A 396 -3.64 -11.25 -0.90
N TYR A 397 -3.47 -12.19 -1.84
CA TYR A 397 -3.05 -11.89 -3.21
C TYR A 397 -3.97 -10.82 -3.85
N VAL A 398 -5.27 -11.03 -3.70
CA VAL A 398 -6.33 -10.16 -4.25
C VAL A 398 -6.34 -8.78 -3.60
N ILE A 399 -6.03 -8.68 -2.30
CA ILE A 399 -6.11 -7.40 -1.58
C ILE A 399 -4.79 -6.63 -1.69
N SER A 400 -3.64 -7.30 -1.61
CA SER A 400 -2.34 -6.64 -1.49
C SER A 400 -1.66 -6.36 -2.82
N GLY A 401 -2.01 -7.08 -3.89
CA GLY A 401 -1.42 -6.88 -5.22
C GLY A 401 -0.02 -7.49 -5.35
N PHE A 402 0.18 -8.69 -4.79
CA PHE A 402 1.33 -9.54 -5.13
C PHE A 402 1.53 -9.61 -6.65
N THR A 403 2.77 -9.81 -7.07
CA THR A 403 3.04 -10.05 -8.49
C THR A 403 2.47 -11.40 -8.90
N PHE A 404 1.89 -11.50 -10.10
CA PHE A 404 1.39 -12.78 -10.63
C PHE A 404 2.43 -13.92 -10.63
N PRO A 405 3.73 -13.66 -10.90
CA PRO A 405 4.78 -14.66 -10.70
C PRO A 405 4.87 -15.22 -9.28
N ASP A 406 4.81 -14.37 -8.25
CA ASP A 406 4.88 -14.81 -6.85
C ASP A 406 3.68 -15.69 -6.48
N PHE A 407 2.49 -15.32 -6.95
CA PHE A 407 1.27 -16.11 -6.76
C PHE A 407 1.36 -17.48 -7.40
N LYS A 408 1.78 -17.51 -8.67
CA LYS A 408 1.96 -18.76 -9.40
C LYS A 408 2.98 -19.65 -8.69
N GLU A 409 4.13 -19.10 -8.30
CA GLU A 409 5.16 -19.83 -7.57
C GLU A 409 4.60 -20.44 -6.29
N ILE A 410 3.88 -19.67 -5.47
CA ILE A 410 3.35 -20.12 -4.18
C ILE A 410 2.27 -21.21 -4.36
N ILE A 411 1.36 -21.05 -5.32
CA ILE A 411 0.32 -22.08 -5.64
C ILE A 411 0.97 -23.38 -6.15
N GLU A 412 2.05 -23.28 -6.92
CA GLU A 412 2.78 -24.43 -7.47
C GLU A 412 3.81 -25.02 -6.49
N HIS A 413 4.13 -24.33 -5.39
CA HIS A 413 5.10 -24.79 -4.40
C HIS A 413 4.62 -26.02 -3.62
N LYS A 414 5.58 -26.82 -3.13
CA LYS A 414 5.34 -28.12 -2.49
C LYS A 414 4.32 -28.11 -1.34
N ASN A 415 4.15 -26.97 -0.67
CA ASN A 415 3.41 -26.87 0.59
C ASN A 415 1.93 -26.50 0.42
N LEU A 416 1.55 -25.80 -0.66
CA LEU A 416 0.13 -25.57 -0.99
C LEU A 416 -0.40 -26.55 -2.03
N LYS A 417 0.41 -26.82 -3.08
CA LYS A 417 0.16 -27.75 -4.19
C LYS A 417 -1.33 -28.00 -4.45
N MET A 418 -2.07 -26.92 -4.75
CA MET A 418 -3.52 -26.99 -4.79
C MET A 418 -3.98 -27.86 -5.96
N SER A 419 -4.72 -28.92 -5.66
CA SER A 419 -5.41 -29.70 -6.68
C SER A 419 -6.57 -28.90 -7.27
N SER A 420 -7.15 -29.38 -8.38
CA SER A 420 -8.36 -28.77 -8.92
C SER A 420 -9.52 -28.78 -7.93
N ALA A 421 -9.56 -29.75 -6.99
CA ALA A 421 -10.57 -29.82 -5.93
C ALA A 421 -10.33 -28.75 -4.86
N ASP A 422 -9.07 -28.52 -4.48
CA ASP A 422 -8.71 -27.46 -3.53
C ASP A 422 -9.06 -26.08 -4.10
N ILE A 423 -8.73 -25.82 -5.37
CA ILE A 423 -9.05 -24.55 -6.04
C ILE A 423 -10.56 -24.35 -6.14
N PHE A 424 -11.30 -25.41 -6.44
CA PHE A 424 -12.76 -25.33 -6.51
C PHE A 424 -13.38 -25.02 -5.15
N SER A 425 -12.97 -25.71 -4.08
CA SER A 425 -13.43 -25.43 -2.72
C SER A 425 -13.14 -23.99 -2.33
N LEU A 426 -11.90 -23.54 -2.53
CA LEU A 426 -11.44 -22.18 -2.27
C LEU A 426 -12.35 -21.13 -2.93
N LEU A 427 -12.65 -21.29 -4.22
CA LEU A 427 -13.45 -20.32 -4.98
C LEU A 427 -14.92 -20.25 -4.51
N GLN A 428 -15.40 -21.25 -3.76
CA GLN A 428 -16.74 -21.31 -3.17
C GLN A 428 -16.80 -20.77 -1.73
N GLU A 429 -15.67 -20.47 -1.09
CA GLU A 429 -15.66 -20.04 0.31
C GLU A 429 -16.24 -18.62 0.48
N HIS A 430 -17.02 -18.45 1.56
CA HIS A 430 -17.67 -17.17 1.93
C HIS A 430 -16.90 -16.45 3.05
N GLU A 431 -16.31 -17.18 4.01
CA GLU A 431 -15.52 -16.60 5.10
C GLU A 431 -14.13 -16.17 4.62
N ASN A 432 -14.00 -14.91 4.22
CA ASN A 432 -12.71 -14.33 3.84
C ASN A 432 -12.10 -13.56 5.02
N VAL A 433 -10.93 -14.02 5.50
CA VAL A 433 -10.25 -13.56 6.73
C VAL A 433 -9.79 -12.08 6.70
N LEU A 434 -10.01 -11.34 5.62
CA LEU A 434 -9.52 -9.96 5.45
C LEU A 434 -10.65 -8.97 5.08
N THR A 435 -11.67 -8.87 5.93
CA THR A 435 -12.78 -7.90 5.81
C THR A 435 -12.42 -6.48 6.27
N THR A 436 -11.22 -5.99 5.95
CA THR A 436 -10.86 -4.58 6.23
C THR A 436 -11.24 -3.64 5.08
N ASP A 437 -11.45 -4.17 3.87
CA ASP A 437 -11.97 -3.38 2.74
C ASP A 437 -13.51 -3.37 2.78
N LYS A 438 -14.09 -2.18 2.93
CA LYS A 438 -15.55 -1.95 2.92
C LYS A 438 -16.19 -2.29 1.58
N ASP A 439 -15.39 -2.47 0.53
CA ASP A 439 -15.85 -2.88 -0.79
C ASP A 439 -15.99 -4.41 -0.92
N LEU A 440 -15.54 -5.21 0.06
CA LEU A 440 -15.69 -6.67 0.11
C LEU A 440 -16.89 -7.09 0.99
N ASP A 441 -17.75 -7.97 0.48
CA ASP A 441 -18.90 -8.52 1.22
C ASP A 441 -18.62 -9.97 1.63
N GLU A 442 -18.51 -10.19 2.93
CA GLU A 442 -18.28 -11.49 3.59
C GLU A 442 -19.35 -12.55 3.29
N ASN A 443 -20.51 -12.14 2.78
CA ASN A 443 -21.58 -13.07 2.42
C ASN A 443 -21.42 -13.61 0.99
N LYS A 444 -20.48 -13.08 0.21
CA LYS A 444 -20.27 -13.44 -1.20
C LYS A 444 -19.12 -14.44 -1.33
N PRO A 445 -19.21 -15.47 -2.19
CA PRO A 445 -18.11 -16.40 -2.40
C PRO A 445 -16.90 -15.70 -3.03
N LEU A 446 -15.70 -16.21 -2.75
CA LEU A 446 -14.43 -15.66 -3.26
C LEU A 446 -14.42 -15.42 -4.77
N PHE A 447 -14.98 -16.36 -5.55
CA PHE A 447 -15.12 -16.22 -7.00
C PHE A 447 -15.86 -14.94 -7.42
N TRP A 448 -16.92 -14.58 -6.70
CA TRP A 448 -17.72 -13.38 -6.95
C TRP A 448 -16.90 -12.11 -6.68
N GLN A 449 -16.16 -12.10 -5.57
CA GLN A 449 -15.30 -10.98 -5.18
C GLN A 449 -14.18 -10.76 -6.21
N LEU A 450 -13.54 -11.84 -6.67
CA LEU A 450 -12.49 -11.81 -7.70
C LEU A 450 -12.97 -11.20 -9.03
N LEU A 451 -14.19 -11.52 -9.44
CA LEU A 451 -14.80 -11.00 -10.68
C LEU A 451 -15.10 -9.49 -10.60
N VAL A 452 -15.49 -8.99 -9.43
CA VAL A 452 -15.83 -7.57 -9.27
C VAL A 452 -14.58 -6.71 -9.13
N LEU A 453 -13.50 -7.25 -8.57
CA LEU A 453 -12.24 -6.53 -8.34
C LEU A 453 -11.32 -6.45 -9.57
N ASN A 454 -11.68 -7.07 -10.70
CA ASN A 454 -10.98 -7.04 -11.98
C ASN A 454 -9.53 -7.58 -11.95
N TYR A 455 -9.28 -8.65 -11.20
CA TYR A 455 -7.97 -9.31 -11.12
C TYR A 455 -7.82 -10.43 -12.17
N ASN A 456 -7.48 -10.04 -13.39
CA ASN A 456 -7.47 -10.93 -14.57
C ASN A 456 -6.56 -12.16 -14.41
N ASP A 457 -5.27 -11.97 -14.12
CA ASP A 457 -4.28 -13.05 -14.27
C ASP A 457 -4.46 -14.19 -13.26
N ALA A 458 -4.74 -13.87 -12.00
CA ALA A 458 -4.93 -14.88 -10.97
C ALA A 458 -6.23 -15.65 -11.12
N LEU A 459 -7.33 -14.93 -11.41
CA LEU A 459 -8.61 -15.58 -11.67
C LEU A 459 -8.50 -16.48 -12.91
N GLU A 460 -7.90 -16.00 -14.00
CA GLU A 460 -7.64 -16.80 -15.20
C GLU A 460 -6.85 -18.08 -14.88
N TYR A 461 -5.76 -17.93 -14.11
CA TYR A 461 -4.91 -19.03 -13.73
C TYR A 461 -5.65 -20.09 -12.89
N LEU A 462 -6.44 -19.66 -11.90
CA LEU A 462 -7.23 -20.56 -11.06
C LEU A 462 -8.30 -21.29 -11.89
N LEU A 463 -9.05 -20.57 -12.74
CA LEU A 463 -10.07 -21.17 -13.61
C LEU A 463 -9.48 -22.19 -14.59
N LYS A 464 -8.28 -21.94 -15.11
CA LYS A 464 -7.59 -22.88 -16.02
C LYS A 464 -7.16 -24.20 -15.36
N LYS A 465 -7.11 -24.26 -14.03
CA LYS A 465 -6.78 -25.49 -13.27
C LYS A 465 -8.02 -26.30 -12.89
N LEU A 466 -9.22 -25.77 -13.07
CA LEU A 466 -10.48 -26.47 -12.78
C LEU A 466 -10.81 -27.50 -13.87
N LYS A 467 -11.45 -28.60 -13.46
CA LYS A 467 -12.10 -29.52 -14.41
C LYS A 467 -13.36 -28.87 -14.97
N THR A 468 -13.80 -29.29 -16.16
CA THR A 468 -15.02 -28.77 -16.80
C THR A 468 -16.23 -28.77 -15.87
N SER A 469 -16.50 -29.89 -15.17
CA SER A 469 -17.63 -30.00 -14.24
C SER A 469 -17.54 -29.05 -13.03
N GLN A 470 -16.32 -28.72 -12.61
CA GLN A 470 -16.09 -27.76 -11.51
C GLN A 470 -16.32 -26.34 -12.01
N LEU A 471 -15.83 -26.02 -13.22
CA LEU A 471 -16.06 -24.73 -13.86
C LEU A 471 -17.56 -24.49 -14.08
N GLU A 472 -18.29 -25.49 -14.59
CA GLU A 472 -19.75 -25.46 -14.77
C GLU A 472 -20.48 -25.16 -13.47
N ASN A 473 -20.12 -25.87 -12.39
CA ASN A 473 -20.73 -25.64 -11.09
C ASN A 473 -20.45 -24.21 -10.59
N LEU A 474 -19.19 -23.77 -10.67
CA LEU A 474 -18.75 -22.47 -10.17
C LEU A 474 -19.47 -21.30 -10.86
N ILE A 475 -19.57 -21.33 -12.19
CA ILE A 475 -20.25 -20.25 -12.95
C ILE A 475 -21.77 -20.31 -12.82
N SER A 476 -22.32 -21.43 -12.34
CA SER A 476 -23.76 -21.59 -12.07
C SER A 476 -24.17 -21.08 -10.69
N ILE A 477 -23.21 -20.83 -9.79
CA ILE A 477 -23.49 -20.28 -8.46
C ILE A 477 -24.18 -18.93 -8.61
N GLU A 478 -25.34 -18.80 -7.98
CA GLU A 478 -26.19 -17.62 -8.00
C GLU A 478 -26.05 -16.87 -6.69
N VAL A 479 -25.75 -15.58 -6.78
CA VAL A 479 -25.56 -14.68 -5.65
C VAL A 479 -26.36 -13.41 -5.93
N ASP A 480 -27.29 -13.07 -5.03
CA ASP A 480 -28.25 -11.97 -5.19
C ASP A 480 -29.02 -11.98 -6.52
N GLY A 481 -29.33 -13.18 -7.05
CA GLY A 481 -30.09 -13.31 -8.30
C GLY A 481 -29.25 -13.13 -9.57
N ILE A 482 -27.91 -13.14 -9.46
CA ILE A 482 -26.97 -13.08 -10.59
C ILE A 482 -26.03 -14.28 -10.51
N ASN A 483 -25.85 -15.00 -11.61
CA ASN A 483 -24.91 -16.12 -11.68
C ASN A 483 -23.51 -15.73 -12.18
N GLY A 484 -22.54 -16.60 -11.93
CA GLY A 484 -21.15 -16.41 -12.33
C GLY A 484 -20.93 -16.16 -13.83
N ALA A 485 -21.69 -16.82 -14.71
CA ALA A 485 -21.59 -16.60 -16.16
C ALA A 485 -22.01 -15.16 -16.55
N GLN A 486 -23.05 -14.63 -15.90
CA GLN A 486 -23.49 -13.25 -16.08
C GLN A 486 -22.43 -12.26 -15.58
N LEU A 487 -21.76 -12.55 -14.48
CA LEU A 487 -20.67 -11.69 -13.97
C LEU A 487 -19.42 -11.72 -14.86
N LEU A 488 -19.01 -12.90 -15.33
CA LEU A 488 -17.94 -13.04 -16.32
C LEU A 488 -18.24 -12.21 -17.58
N SER A 489 -19.48 -12.24 -18.06
CA SER A 489 -19.93 -11.42 -19.20
C SER A 489 -19.71 -9.92 -18.95
N LEU A 490 -20.01 -9.44 -17.74
CA LEU A 490 -19.92 -8.02 -17.39
C LEU A 490 -18.49 -7.54 -17.16
N PHE A 491 -17.69 -8.32 -16.44
CA PHE A 491 -16.40 -7.87 -15.93
C PHE A 491 -15.19 -8.50 -16.64
N HIS A 492 -15.34 -9.71 -17.18
CA HIS A 492 -14.24 -10.50 -17.72
C HIS A 492 -14.63 -11.27 -19.01
N PRO A 493 -14.98 -10.55 -20.09
CA PRO A 493 -15.49 -11.16 -21.33
C PRO A 493 -14.49 -12.14 -21.97
N ASP A 494 -13.18 -11.92 -21.80
CA ASP A 494 -12.15 -12.85 -22.30
C ASP A 494 -12.12 -14.18 -21.52
N LEU A 495 -12.45 -14.18 -20.23
CA LEU A 495 -12.59 -15.41 -19.44
C LEU A 495 -13.90 -16.14 -19.75
N LEU A 496 -14.96 -15.41 -20.12
CA LEU A 496 -16.17 -16.01 -20.65
C LEU A 496 -15.89 -16.74 -21.99
N GLU A 497 -15.08 -16.16 -22.87
CA GLU A 497 -14.60 -16.81 -24.10
C GLU A 497 -13.87 -18.13 -23.81
N TYR A 498 -13.06 -18.16 -22.75
CA TYR A 498 -12.42 -19.40 -22.28
C TYR A 498 -13.46 -20.44 -21.80
N CYS A 499 -14.48 -20.03 -21.04
CA CYS A 499 -15.56 -20.93 -20.60
C CYS A 499 -16.30 -21.57 -21.80
N PHE A 500 -16.58 -20.80 -22.86
CA PHE A 500 -17.17 -21.34 -24.10
C PHE A 500 -16.29 -22.40 -24.78
N SER A 501 -14.97 -22.40 -24.53
CA SER A 501 -14.07 -23.45 -25.05
C SER A 501 -14.06 -24.74 -24.24
N LYS A 502 -14.65 -24.74 -23.04
CA LYS A 502 -14.58 -25.86 -22.09
C LYS A 502 -15.93 -26.48 -21.74
N ILE A 503 -16.99 -25.67 -21.78
CA ILE A 503 -18.34 -26.01 -21.34
C ILE A 503 -19.28 -26.08 -22.54
N ASN A 504 -20.35 -26.86 -22.44
CA ASN A 504 -21.39 -26.91 -23.46
C ASN A 504 -21.98 -25.50 -23.72
N GLU A 505 -21.98 -25.08 -24.99
CA GLU A 505 -22.50 -23.77 -25.41
C GLU A 505 -23.95 -23.55 -24.96
N THR A 506 -24.79 -24.58 -25.04
CA THR A 506 -26.21 -24.52 -24.68
C THR A 506 -26.37 -24.23 -23.19
N ASP A 507 -25.57 -24.87 -22.34
CA ASP A 507 -25.65 -24.70 -20.90
C ASP A 507 -25.19 -23.29 -20.49
N LEU A 508 -24.11 -22.78 -21.10
CA LEU A 508 -23.67 -21.41 -20.88
C LEU A 508 -24.72 -20.38 -21.33
N GLN A 509 -25.35 -20.61 -22.47
CA GLN A 509 -26.43 -19.77 -22.97
C GLN A 509 -27.64 -19.76 -22.03
N ASN A 510 -28.02 -20.92 -21.50
CA ASN A 510 -29.10 -21.03 -20.52
C ASN A 510 -28.79 -20.23 -19.26
N LEU A 511 -27.54 -20.26 -18.76
CA LEU A 511 -27.12 -19.45 -17.61
C LEU A 511 -27.18 -17.96 -17.91
N LEU A 512 -26.71 -17.51 -19.08
CA LEU A 512 -26.75 -16.11 -19.47
C LEU A 512 -28.19 -15.58 -19.58
N GLN A 513 -29.12 -16.42 -20.05
CA GLN A 513 -30.53 -16.06 -20.28
C GLN A 513 -31.42 -16.13 -19.03
N LYS A 514 -30.90 -16.63 -17.89
CA LYS A 514 -31.67 -16.63 -16.63
C LYS A 514 -32.05 -15.19 -16.22
N PRO A 515 -33.32 -14.93 -15.88
CA PRO A 515 -33.75 -13.60 -15.46
C PRO A 515 -33.06 -13.19 -14.15
N ILE A 516 -32.60 -11.94 -14.09
CA ILE A 516 -31.99 -11.37 -12.90
C ILE A 516 -33.08 -11.07 -11.87
N THR A 517 -32.98 -11.64 -10.67
CA THR A 517 -33.99 -11.54 -9.59
C THR A 517 -33.43 -10.81 -8.36
N THR A 518 -32.71 -9.70 -8.56
CA THR A 518 -32.08 -8.95 -7.46
C THR A 518 -33.11 -8.19 -6.61
N SER A 519 -33.05 -8.30 -5.28
CA SER A 519 -33.84 -7.49 -4.33
C SER A 519 -33.08 -6.26 -3.78
N SER A 520 -31.76 -6.17 -3.97
CA SER A 520 -30.92 -5.10 -3.41
C SER A 520 -30.74 -3.93 -4.39
N LYS A 521 -31.27 -2.74 -4.07
CA LYS A 521 -31.18 -1.55 -4.96
C LYS A 521 -29.75 -1.05 -5.20
N LYS A 522 -28.79 -1.39 -4.33
CA LYS A 522 -27.44 -0.81 -4.28
C LYS A 522 -26.44 -1.52 -5.21
N GLU A 523 -26.52 -2.84 -5.39
CA GLU A 523 -25.64 -3.59 -6.29
C GLU A 523 -26.07 -3.48 -7.75
N VAL A 524 -27.38 -3.49 -8.00
CA VAL A 524 -27.98 -3.27 -9.32
C VAL A 524 -27.53 -1.93 -9.90
N GLU A 525 -27.31 -0.92 -9.07
CA GLU A 525 -26.89 0.42 -9.51
C GLU A 525 -25.41 0.53 -9.90
N LYS A 526 -24.54 -0.36 -9.41
CA LYS A 526 -23.16 -0.52 -9.87
C LYS A 526 -23.06 -1.30 -11.20
N LEU A 527 -23.99 -2.23 -11.44
CA LEU A 527 -24.02 -3.11 -12.62
C LEU A 527 -24.81 -2.53 -13.82
N LYS A 528 -25.41 -1.34 -13.65
CA LYS A 528 -26.59 -0.85 -14.38
C LYS A 528 -26.39 -0.35 -15.82
N THR A 529 -25.22 -0.47 -16.42
CA THR A 529 -24.96 0.11 -17.77
C THR A 529 -24.73 -0.91 -18.88
N ILE A 530 -24.64 -2.20 -18.57
CA ILE A 530 -24.28 -3.25 -19.53
C ILE A 530 -25.23 -4.43 -19.37
N ASP A 531 -25.82 -4.90 -20.47
CA ASP A 531 -26.70 -6.08 -20.49
C ASP A 531 -25.82 -7.35 -20.59
N PRO A 532 -25.83 -8.25 -19.59
CA PRO A 532 -25.01 -9.46 -19.61
C PRO A 532 -25.38 -10.41 -20.76
N VAL A 533 -26.66 -10.45 -21.17
CA VAL A 533 -27.13 -11.27 -22.28
C VAL A 533 -26.58 -10.73 -23.58
N LYS A 534 -26.65 -9.41 -23.77
CA LYS A 534 -26.10 -8.73 -24.95
C LYS A 534 -24.59 -8.96 -25.04
N THR A 535 -23.87 -8.70 -23.96
CA THR A 535 -22.41 -8.84 -23.91
C THR A 535 -21.99 -10.30 -24.13
N GLY A 536 -22.72 -11.25 -23.54
CA GLY A 536 -22.45 -12.68 -23.72
C GLY A 536 -22.68 -13.15 -25.16
N LYS A 537 -23.67 -12.57 -25.87
CA LYS A 537 -23.88 -12.81 -27.30
C LYS A 537 -22.75 -12.24 -28.15
N GLU A 538 -22.28 -11.03 -27.86
CA GLU A 538 -21.15 -10.41 -28.57
C GLU A 538 -19.86 -11.22 -28.38
N VAL A 539 -19.59 -11.71 -27.16
CA VAL A 539 -18.46 -12.60 -26.86
C VAL A 539 -18.59 -13.94 -27.59
N LEU A 540 -19.79 -14.54 -27.63
CA LEU A 540 -20.03 -15.77 -28.37
C LEU A 540 -19.78 -15.60 -29.88
N GLU A 541 -20.22 -14.49 -30.47
CA GLU A 541 -20.00 -14.20 -31.88
C GLU A 541 -18.50 -14.04 -32.18
N LYS A 542 -17.78 -13.31 -31.33
CA LYS A 542 -16.30 -13.20 -31.39
C LYS A 542 -15.63 -14.58 -31.31
N TYR A 543 -16.07 -15.44 -30.38
CA TYR A 543 -15.56 -16.81 -30.23
C TYR A 543 -15.80 -17.67 -31.48
N LYS A 544 -17.03 -17.65 -32.02
CA LYS A 544 -17.40 -18.37 -33.24
C LYS A 544 -16.58 -17.92 -34.45
N ASN A 545 -16.40 -16.60 -34.61
CA ASN A 545 -15.59 -16.04 -35.69
C ASN A 545 -14.12 -16.45 -35.57
N LYS A 546 -13.57 -16.48 -34.35
CA LYS A 546 -12.22 -16.96 -34.08
C LYS A 546 -12.06 -18.46 -34.37
N GLN A 547 -13.03 -19.29 -33.98
CA GLN A 547 -13.03 -20.72 -34.30
C GLN A 547 -13.12 -20.96 -35.81
N GLN A 548 -13.96 -20.23 -36.54
CA GLN A 548 -14.04 -20.29 -38.00
C GLN A 548 -12.74 -19.83 -38.66
N THR A 549 -12.12 -18.77 -38.15
CA THR A 549 -10.82 -18.28 -38.63
C THR A 549 -9.72 -19.31 -38.38
N LEU A 550 -9.67 -19.92 -37.19
CA LEU A 550 -8.74 -21.01 -36.88
C LEU A 550 -8.99 -22.20 -37.79
N GLN A 551 -10.23 -22.68 -37.92
CA GLN A 551 -10.59 -23.77 -38.82
C GLN A 551 -10.17 -23.49 -40.27
N GLY A 552 -10.38 -22.26 -40.75
CA GLY A 552 -9.89 -21.81 -42.04
C GLY A 552 -8.36 -21.88 -42.14
N LEU A 553 -7.62 -21.37 -41.15
CA LEU A 553 -6.16 -21.45 -41.10
C LEU A 553 -5.63 -22.90 -41.01
N THR A 554 -6.33 -23.80 -40.31
CA THR A 554 -6.01 -25.24 -40.27
C THR A 554 -6.30 -25.91 -41.61
N GLN A 555 -7.34 -25.46 -42.34
CA GLN A 555 -7.65 -25.90 -43.70
C GLN A 555 -6.58 -25.46 -44.71
N TYR A 556 -5.84 -24.38 -44.42
CA TYR A 556 -4.77 -23.83 -45.25
C TYR A 556 -3.33 -24.19 -44.80
N SER A 557 -3.13 -25.15 -43.89
CA SER A 557 -1.79 -25.63 -43.47
C SER A 557 -0.82 -24.56 -42.95
N LEU A 558 -1.30 -23.48 -42.31
CA LEU A 558 -0.45 -22.40 -41.77
C LEU A 558 -0.28 -22.47 -40.24
N HIS A 559 -0.10 -23.67 -39.69
CA HIS A 559 0.30 -23.86 -38.29
C HIS A 559 1.71 -24.45 -38.23
N SER A 560 2.71 -23.57 -38.15
CA SER A 560 4.05 -23.95 -37.68
C SER A 560 3.93 -24.35 -36.22
N ALA A 561 3.99 -25.65 -35.95
CA ALA A 561 4.08 -26.20 -34.61
C ALA A 561 5.43 -25.80 -33.98
N ASN A 562 5.42 -24.81 -33.08
CA ASN A 562 6.39 -24.77 -31.99
C ASN A 562 5.82 -25.62 -30.85
N GLN A 563 5.87 -26.94 -31.03
CA GLN A 563 5.85 -27.88 -29.93
C GLN A 563 7.28 -28.38 -29.72
N HIS A 564 7.77 -28.17 -28.51
CA HIS A 564 8.98 -28.78 -27.98
C HIS A 564 9.02 -30.28 -28.29
N VAL A 565 9.96 -30.68 -29.15
CA VAL A 565 10.54 -32.02 -29.14
C VAL A 565 11.95 -31.86 -28.58
N THR A 566 12.13 -32.28 -27.34
CA THR A 566 13.42 -32.75 -26.85
C THR A 566 13.22 -34.17 -26.36
N SER A 567 13.16 -35.11 -27.31
CA SER A 567 13.53 -36.49 -27.08
C SER A 567 15.05 -36.59 -27.17
N LYS A 568 15.64 -37.30 -26.20
CA LYS A 568 16.97 -37.90 -26.31
C LYS A 568 17.05 -38.70 -27.61
N GLU A 569 18.09 -38.52 -28.40
CA GLU A 569 18.99 -39.59 -28.85
C GLU A 569 20.05 -39.05 -29.83
N GLU A 570 21.29 -39.44 -29.52
CA GLU A 570 22.41 -39.73 -30.42
C GLU A 570 23.04 -38.60 -31.25
N LEU A 571 24.14 -38.10 -30.68
CA LEU A 571 25.33 -37.66 -31.39
C LEU A 571 25.71 -38.67 -32.47
N ASN A 572 25.78 -38.21 -33.72
CA ASN A 572 26.74 -38.77 -34.66
C ASN A 572 27.36 -37.65 -35.49
N GLU A 573 28.69 -37.64 -35.45
CA GLU A 573 29.61 -36.80 -36.18
C GLU A 573 29.55 -37.11 -37.70
N ASP A 574 30.14 -36.21 -38.48
CA ASP A 574 30.47 -36.35 -39.90
C ASP A 574 29.35 -36.19 -40.93
N ALA A 575 29.21 -34.96 -41.43
CA ALA A 575 29.52 -34.61 -42.82
C ALA A 575 29.03 -33.19 -43.16
N LEU A 576 29.95 -32.22 -43.08
CA LEU A 576 29.85 -30.98 -43.86
C LEU A 576 30.06 -31.32 -45.34
N PRO A 577 29.26 -30.73 -46.25
CA PRO A 577 29.91 -29.81 -47.19
C PRO A 577 29.11 -28.54 -47.48
N LYS A 578 29.81 -27.41 -47.27
CA LYS A 578 29.92 -26.20 -48.09
C LYS A 578 28.69 -25.76 -48.91
N ARG A 579 28.08 -24.66 -48.45
CA ARG A 579 27.34 -23.72 -49.31
C ARG A 579 28.31 -22.94 -50.20
N GLU A 580 28.10 -22.98 -51.51
CA GLU A 580 28.44 -21.87 -52.40
C GLU A 580 27.17 -21.05 -52.65
N TYR A 581 27.34 -19.73 -52.57
CA TYR A 581 26.30 -18.72 -52.71
C TYR A 581 25.77 -18.64 -54.15
N LYS A 582 24.45 -18.66 -54.29
CA LYS A 582 23.68 -17.74 -55.14
C LYS A 582 22.30 -17.51 -54.52
#